data_AF-A0A2V9EXL2-F1
#
_entry.id   AF-A0A2V9EXL2-F1
#
_cell.length_a   1.000
_cell.length_b   1.000
_cell.length_c   1.000
_cell.angle_alpha   90.00
_cell.angle_beta   90.00
_cell.angle_gamma   90.00
#
_symmetry.space_group_name_H-M   'P 1'
#
loop_
_entity.id
_entity.type
_entity.pdbx_description
1 polymer ?
#
loop_
_entity_poly.entity_id
_entity_poly.type
_entity_poly.pdbx_seq_one_letter_code
_entity_poly.pdbx_strand_id
1 'polypeptide(L)'
;MTNLGAIDQNTTMGTATGDLRGAVGAKILNSDGVNFLIEHHWVTEAGDTIFFNPVTEVATPLNPTNLQIFGLTLPHPIEVTGGTGRFDGATGSIGAFGTLDFGHGETVFRYSGQVCFQEQNER
;
A
#
# COMPACT_ATOMS: atom_id res chain seq x y z
N MET A 1 -5.99 17.84 11.47
CA MET A 1 -6.83 18.36 10.37
C MET A 1 -6.80 17.31 9.27
N THR A 2 -7.89 16.59 9.01
CA THR A 2 -7.92 15.57 7.95
C THR A 2 -8.10 16.27 6.62
N ASN A 3 -7.08 16.23 5.77
CA ASN A 3 -7.17 16.79 4.41
C ASN A 3 -7.91 15.78 3.52
N LEU A 4 -9.21 16.01 3.33
CA LEU A 4 -10.07 15.18 2.47
C LEU A 4 -9.80 15.40 0.96
N GLY A 5 -8.92 16.35 0.59
CA GLY A 5 -8.49 16.57 -0.79
C GLY A 5 -7.32 15.68 -1.24
N ALA A 6 -6.87 14.74 -0.41
CA ALA A 6 -5.82 13.77 -0.76
C ALA A 6 -6.34 12.52 -1.49
N ILE A 7 -7.68 12.37 -1.59
CA ILE A 7 -8.33 11.26 -2.29
C ILE A 7 -8.82 11.78 -3.64
N ASP A 8 -8.15 11.37 -4.71
CA ASP A 8 -8.53 11.65 -6.10
C ASP A 8 -8.64 10.33 -6.91
N GLN A 9 -8.81 10.41 -8.23
CA GLN A 9 -8.89 9.23 -9.09
C GLN A 9 -7.64 8.32 -9.04
N ASN A 10 -6.52 8.83 -8.53
CA ASN A 10 -5.26 8.10 -8.41
C ASN A 10 -5.03 7.56 -6.99
N THR A 11 -5.92 7.84 -6.05
CA THR A 11 -5.80 7.39 -4.65
C THR A 11 -6.89 6.38 -4.32
N THR A 12 -6.50 5.19 -3.88
CA THR A 12 -7.42 4.18 -3.35
C THR A 12 -7.37 4.15 -1.82
N MET A 13 -8.47 3.73 -1.21
CA MET A 13 -8.58 3.55 0.23
C MET A 13 -9.26 2.21 0.51
N GLY A 14 -8.84 1.55 1.58
CA GLY A 14 -9.40 0.29 2.03
C GLY A 14 -9.12 0.04 3.50
N THR A 15 -9.59 -1.10 3.97
CA THR A 15 -9.30 -1.58 5.32
C THR A 15 -8.38 -2.79 5.24
N ALA A 16 -7.34 -2.77 6.07
CA ALA A 16 -6.49 -3.93 6.30
C ALA A 16 -6.93 -4.64 7.58
N THR A 17 -6.79 -5.96 7.60
CA THR A 17 -7.04 -6.82 8.77
C THR A 17 -5.74 -7.50 9.22
N GLY A 18 -5.74 -8.14 10.39
CA GLY A 18 -4.57 -8.82 10.95
C GLY A 18 -3.73 -7.95 11.88
N ASP A 19 -2.41 -8.15 11.87
CA ASP A 19 -1.47 -7.52 12.82
C ASP A 19 -1.28 -6.02 12.58
N LEU A 20 -1.45 -5.60 11.32
CA LEU A 20 -1.43 -4.21 10.88
C LEU A 20 -2.83 -3.66 10.62
N ARG A 21 -3.89 -4.21 11.25
CA ARG A 21 -5.27 -3.76 11.03
C ARG A 21 -5.43 -2.22 11.09
N GLY A 22 -6.23 -1.67 10.17
CA GLY A 22 -6.45 -0.23 10.07
C GLY A 22 -6.84 0.21 8.66
N ALA A 23 -6.62 1.50 8.38
CA ALA A 23 -6.80 2.07 7.06
C ALA A 23 -5.53 1.89 6.21
N VAL A 24 -5.70 1.41 4.99
CA VAL A 24 -4.66 1.32 3.97
C VAL A 24 -5.09 2.13 2.76
N GLY A 25 -4.16 2.79 2.11
CA GLY A 25 -4.39 3.47 0.85
C GLY A 25 -3.17 3.39 -0.04
N ALA A 26 -3.37 3.55 -1.33
CA ALA A 26 -2.31 3.58 -2.32
C ALA A 26 -2.54 4.76 -3.25
N LYS A 27 -1.47 5.46 -3.59
CA LYS A 27 -1.49 6.59 -4.53
C LYS A 27 -0.61 6.27 -5.73
N ILE A 28 -1.20 6.36 -6.92
CA ILE A 28 -0.44 6.28 -8.17
C ILE A 28 0.30 7.60 -8.36
N LEU A 29 1.63 7.55 -8.33
CA LEU A 29 2.50 8.70 -8.59
C LEU A 29 2.79 8.86 -10.08
N ASN A 30 2.95 7.75 -10.80
CA ASN A 30 3.20 7.72 -12.24
C ASN A 30 2.77 6.37 -12.85
N SER A 31 2.49 6.33 -14.16
CA SER A 31 2.19 5.09 -14.88
C SER A 31 2.59 5.18 -16.36
N ASP A 32 3.07 4.06 -16.92
CA ASP A 32 3.22 3.86 -18.37
C ASP A 32 2.13 2.95 -18.97
N GLY A 33 1.11 2.59 -18.18
CA GLY A 33 0.03 1.67 -18.53
C GLY A 33 0.27 0.22 -18.13
N VAL A 34 1.51 -0.17 -17.82
CA VAL A 34 1.88 -1.52 -17.33
C VAL A 34 2.59 -1.42 -15.98
N ASN A 35 3.50 -0.48 -15.84
CA ASN A 35 4.24 -0.20 -14.62
C ASN A 35 3.61 1.00 -13.92
N PHE A 36 3.32 0.84 -12.64
CA PHE A 36 2.74 1.89 -11.80
C PHE A 36 3.71 2.18 -10.67
N LEU A 37 4.18 3.42 -10.58
CA LEU A 37 4.90 3.89 -9.41
C LEU A 37 3.86 4.26 -8.34
N ILE A 38 3.85 3.51 -7.24
CA ILE A 38 2.82 3.60 -6.20
C ILE A 38 3.45 3.96 -4.87
N GLU A 39 2.83 4.92 -4.17
CA GLU A 39 3.10 5.23 -2.77
C GLU A 39 2.01 4.62 -1.89
N HIS A 40 2.41 3.78 -0.94
CA HIS A 40 1.49 3.16 0.02
C HIS A 40 1.38 4.02 1.28
N HIS A 41 0.17 4.10 1.83
CA HIS A 41 -0.14 4.79 3.08
C HIS A 41 -0.85 3.84 4.02
N TRP A 42 -0.45 3.84 5.28
CA TRP A 42 -1.04 2.95 6.27
C TRP A 42 -1.19 3.64 7.61
N VAL A 43 -2.39 3.55 8.17
CA VAL A 43 -2.72 4.02 9.52
C VAL A 43 -3.40 2.88 10.27
N THR A 44 -2.80 2.42 11.36
CA THR A 44 -3.40 1.36 12.18
C THR A 44 -4.61 1.85 12.95
N GLU A 45 -5.43 0.94 13.48
CA GLU A 45 -6.56 1.28 14.37
C GLU A 45 -6.15 2.09 15.61
N ALA A 46 -4.91 1.95 16.07
CA ALA A 46 -4.36 2.73 17.18
C ALA A 46 -3.99 4.17 16.78
N GLY A 47 -4.05 4.50 15.49
CA GLY A 47 -3.66 5.81 14.95
C GLY A 47 -2.18 5.91 14.56
N ASP A 48 -1.39 4.86 14.76
CA ASP A 48 0.00 4.84 14.32
C ASP A 48 0.09 4.76 12.79
N THR A 49 1.01 5.53 12.20
CA THR A 49 1.28 5.53 10.77
C THR A 49 2.51 4.69 10.44
N ILE A 50 2.52 4.03 9.29
CA ILE A 50 3.68 3.31 8.75
C ILE A 50 4.12 4.01 7.47
N PHE A 51 5.42 4.27 7.35
CA PHE A 51 6.02 4.95 6.21
C PHE A 51 6.66 3.94 5.26
N PHE A 52 6.48 4.18 3.97
CA PHE A 52 6.97 3.32 2.90
C PHE A 52 7.69 4.14 1.85
N ASN A 53 8.68 3.53 1.19
CA ASN A 53 9.17 4.08 -0.07
C ASN A 53 8.19 3.77 -1.21
N PRO A 54 8.03 4.68 -2.20
CA PRO A 54 7.34 4.35 -3.42
C PRO A 54 7.96 3.13 -4.13
N VAL A 55 7.13 2.28 -4.70
CA VAL A 55 7.56 1.06 -5.40
C VAL A 55 6.91 0.99 -6.78
N THR A 56 7.59 0.37 -7.74
CA THR A 56 7.00 0.06 -9.03
C THR A 56 6.29 -1.29 -8.96
N GLU A 57 4.98 -1.29 -9.22
CA GLU A 57 4.15 -2.48 -9.35
C GLU A 57 3.80 -2.73 -10.82
N VAL A 58 3.65 -4.01 -11.19
CA VAL A 58 3.38 -4.41 -12.58
C VAL A 58 1.95 -4.91 -12.70
N ALA A 59 1.17 -4.25 -13.56
CA ALA A 59 -0.19 -4.63 -13.89
C ALA A 59 -0.21 -5.60 -15.08
N THR A 60 -0.85 -6.74 -14.89
CA THR A 60 -1.08 -7.74 -15.94
C THR A 60 -2.57 -7.84 -16.23
N PRO A 61 -3.03 -7.61 -17.47
CA PRO A 61 -4.44 -7.77 -17.82
C PRO A 61 -4.89 -9.20 -17.51
N LEU A 62 -5.95 -9.36 -16.70
CA LEU A 62 -6.53 -10.68 -16.40
C LEU A 62 -7.51 -11.12 -17.49
N ASN A 63 -7.92 -10.20 -18.35
CA ASN A 63 -8.80 -10.47 -19.46
C ASN A 63 -8.29 -9.74 -20.73
N PRO A 64 -8.01 -10.46 -21.83
CA PRO A 64 -7.50 -9.87 -23.07
C PRO A 64 -8.53 -9.04 -23.84
N THR A 65 -9.83 -9.20 -23.58
CA THR A 65 -10.91 -8.42 -24.21
C THR A 65 -11.49 -7.34 -23.29
N ASN A 66 -11.32 -7.49 -21.97
CA ASN A 66 -11.70 -6.50 -20.97
C ASN A 66 -10.45 -5.94 -20.26
N LEU A 67 -9.87 -4.89 -20.84
CA LEU A 67 -8.69 -4.18 -20.32
C LEU A 67 -8.99 -3.28 -19.11
N GLN A 68 -9.96 -3.65 -18.27
CA GLN A 68 -10.32 -2.91 -17.05
C GLN A 68 -9.88 -3.66 -15.78
N ILE A 69 -9.64 -4.97 -15.86
CA ILE A 69 -9.27 -5.81 -14.72
C ILE A 69 -7.82 -6.27 -14.85
N PHE A 70 -7.00 -5.94 -13.86
CA PHE A 70 -5.58 -6.23 -13.83
C PHE A 70 -5.19 -6.95 -12.55
N GLY A 71 -4.30 -7.92 -12.65
CA GLY A 71 -3.57 -8.45 -11.51
C GLY A 71 -2.35 -7.58 -11.28
N LEU A 72 -2.08 -7.22 -10.03
CA LEU A 72 -0.86 -6.52 -9.65
C LEU A 72 0.13 -7.48 -9.02
N THR A 73 1.35 -7.44 -9.51
CA THR A 73 2.49 -8.15 -8.94
C THR A 73 3.59 -7.18 -8.57
N LEU A 74 4.26 -7.46 -7.45
CA LEU A 74 5.38 -6.69 -6.97
C LEU A 74 6.69 -7.40 -7.36
N PRO A 75 7.49 -6.83 -8.28
CA PRO A 75 8.81 -7.38 -8.61
C PRO A 75 9.81 -7.22 -7.46
N HIS A 76 9.60 -6.24 -6.58
CA HIS A 76 10.40 -5.98 -5.38
C HIS A 76 9.47 -5.68 -4.19
N PRO A 77 9.89 -5.99 -2.94
CA PRO A 77 9.10 -5.66 -1.77
C PRO A 77 8.95 -4.14 -1.57
N ILE A 78 7.89 -3.77 -0.85
CA ILE A 78 7.66 -2.42 -0.33
C ILE A 78 8.51 -2.26 0.92
N GLU A 79 9.46 -1.33 0.89
CA GLU A 79 10.34 -1.06 2.02
C GLU A 79 9.64 -0.18 3.07
N VAL A 80 9.64 -0.65 4.32
CA VAL A 80 9.21 0.12 5.49
C VAL A 80 10.37 0.99 5.94
N THR A 81 10.16 2.30 6.00
CA THR A 81 11.20 3.28 6.32
C THR A 81 11.00 3.98 7.66
N GLY A 82 9.94 3.64 8.39
CA GLY A 82 9.63 4.18 9.69
C GLY A 82 8.13 4.24 9.94
N GLY A 83 7.75 5.13 10.84
CA GLY A 83 6.37 5.37 11.19
C GLY A 83 6.27 6.29 12.39
N THR A 84 5.09 6.30 13.01
CA THR A 84 4.84 7.00 14.26
C THR A 84 4.47 6.03 15.38
N GLY A 85 4.52 6.49 16.62
CA GLY A 85 4.13 5.69 17.79
C GLY A 85 4.93 4.41 17.87
N ARG A 86 4.28 3.24 17.87
CA ARG A 86 4.99 1.95 17.97
C ARG A 86 5.90 1.67 16.76
N PHE A 87 5.69 2.33 15.63
CA PHE A 87 6.50 2.17 14.40
C PHE A 87 7.59 3.23 14.25
N ASP A 88 7.81 4.08 15.26
CA ASP A 88 8.93 5.03 15.23
C ASP A 88 10.26 4.27 15.10
N GLY A 89 11.08 4.67 14.14
CA GLY A 89 12.33 3.98 13.78
C GLY A 89 12.17 2.57 13.20
N ALA A 90 10.96 2.11 12.87
CA ALA A 90 10.75 0.78 12.32
C ALA A 90 11.34 0.62 10.91
N THR A 91 11.81 -0.58 10.59
CA THR A 91 12.27 -0.95 9.24
C THR A 91 11.62 -2.26 8.81
N GLY A 92 11.77 -2.68 7.56
CA GLY A 92 11.31 -3.99 7.12
C GLY A 92 10.82 -3.99 5.69
N SER A 93 10.17 -5.07 5.30
CA SER A 93 9.75 -5.29 3.92
C SER A 93 8.38 -5.96 3.89
N ILE A 94 7.47 -5.42 3.09
CA ILE A 94 6.13 -5.95 2.87
C ILE A 94 5.96 -6.28 1.39
N GLY A 95 5.54 -7.51 1.09
CA GLY A 95 5.05 -7.88 -0.23
C GLY A 95 3.55 -7.63 -0.33
N ALA A 96 3.10 -7.33 -1.55
CA ALA A 96 1.70 -7.21 -1.89
C ALA A 96 1.40 -8.01 -3.16
N PHE A 97 0.17 -8.45 -3.32
CA PHE A 97 -0.39 -8.85 -4.61
C PHE A 97 -1.89 -8.62 -4.56
N GLY A 98 -2.51 -8.44 -5.72
CA GLY A 98 -3.91 -8.08 -5.74
C GLY A 98 -4.50 -7.94 -7.12
N THR A 99 -5.73 -7.41 -7.14
CA THR A 99 -6.48 -7.13 -8.35
C THR A 99 -6.97 -5.68 -8.31
N LEU A 100 -6.88 -5.02 -9.45
CA LEU A 100 -7.49 -3.74 -9.75
C LEU A 100 -8.65 -3.94 -10.72
N ASP A 101 -9.78 -3.30 -10.48
CA ASP A 101 -10.88 -3.16 -11.44
C ASP A 101 -11.15 -1.66 -11.67
N PHE A 102 -10.62 -1.13 -12.77
CA PHE A 102 -10.83 0.26 -13.16
C PHE A 102 -12.25 0.54 -13.67
N GLY A 103 -13.00 -0.49 -14.07
CA GLY A 103 -14.39 -0.36 -14.50
C GLY A 103 -15.33 -0.01 -13.35
N HIS A 104 -15.05 -0.56 -12.18
CA HIS A 104 -15.80 -0.32 -10.95
C HIS A 104 -15.08 0.60 -9.95
N GLY A 105 -13.81 0.92 -10.19
CA GLY A 105 -12.98 1.71 -9.27
C GLY A 105 -12.63 0.95 -7.99
N GLU A 106 -12.48 -0.36 -8.08
CA GLU A 106 -12.29 -1.26 -6.94
C GLU A 106 -10.89 -1.87 -6.94
N THR A 107 -10.37 -2.14 -5.75
CA THR A 107 -9.08 -2.82 -5.58
C THR A 107 -9.12 -3.79 -4.42
N VAL A 108 -8.46 -4.94 -4.55
CA VAL A 108 -8.31 -5.92 -3.46
C VAL A 108 -6.85 -6.35 -3.40
N PHE A 109 -6.24 -6.22 -2.23
CA PHE A 109 -4.84 -6.56 -2.01
C PHE A 109 -4.67 -7.51 -0.82
N ARG A 110 -3.62 -8.32 -0.91
CA ARG A 110 -3.11 -9.12 0.20
C ARG A 110 -1.67 -8.73 0.49
N TYR A 111 -1.42 -8.35 1.73
CA TYR A 111 -0.11 -7.94 2.23
C TYR A 111 0.49 -9.05 3.10
N SER A 112 1.81 -9.23 3.00
CA SER A 112 2.57 -10.16 3.84
C SER A 112 4.01 -9.71 3.94
N GLY A 113 4.63 -9.85 5.12
CA GLY A 113 6.02 -9.49 5.30
C GLY A 113 6.37 -9.33 6.76
N GLN A 114 7.40 -8.53 7.02
CA GLN A 114 7.91 -8.31 8.37
C GLN A 114 8.14 -6.81 8.59
N VAL A 115 7.69 -6.35 9.75
CA VAL A 115 8.03 -5.04 10.31
C VAL A 115 8.91 -5.27 11.53
N CYS A 116 10.11 -4.73 11.49
CA CYS A 116 11.09 -4.77 12.57
C CYS A 116 10.98 -3.49 13.37
N PHE A 117 10.48 -3.62 14.60
CA PHE A 117 10.38 -2.52 15.54
C PHE A 117 11.75 -2.19 16.13
N GLN A 118 12.01 -0.91 16.37
CA GLN A 118 13.16 -0.53 17.17
C GLN A 118 12.94 -1.02 18.61
N GLU A 119 13.97 -1.58 19.25
CA GLU A 119 13.90 -1.87 20.68
C GLU A 119 13.61 -0.57 21.43
N GLN A 120 12.39 -0.46 21.97
CA GLN A 120 12.08 0.60 22.91
C GLN A 120 12.79 0.25 24.20
N ASN A 121 13.89 0.94 24.46
CA ASN A 121 14.60 0.84 25.72
C ASN A 121 13.65 1.40 26.79
N GLU A 122 12.97 0.51 27.52
CA GLU A 122 12.07 0.85 28.62
C GLU A 122 12.81 1.76 29.60
N ARG A 123 12.39 3.03 29.71
CA ARG A 123 12.85 3.96 30.74
C ARG A 123 11.72 4.24 31.71
#